data_AF-A0A4Q2UVY5-F1
#
_entry.id   AF-A0A4Q2UVY5-F1
#
_cell.length_a   1.000
_cell.length_b   1.000
_cell.length_c   1.000
_cell.angle_alpha   90.00
_cell.angle_beta   90.00
_cell.angle_gamma   90.00
#
_symmetry.space_group_name_H-M   'P 1'
#
loop_
_entity.id
_entity.type
_entity.pdbx_description
1 polymer ?
#
loop_
_entity_poly.entity_id
_entity_poly.type
_entity_poly.pdbx_seq_one_letter_code
_entity_poly.pdbx_strand_id
1 'polypeptide(L)'
;MPSDPNLKAARAVVLSRQRLQKGLSRDASNGLRKALTLRDAECQYPGSKKSSIARIVKRLEEAKTLDFEQVPEPNKGRPRLLSDDEEEAIVSFIIWMQKSGLPASKHEIEDAANTIRSRRDPNAVPVRRMWYRRFCDQCVQ
;
A
#
# COMPACT_ATOMS: atom_id res chain seq x y z
N MET A 1 7.08 5.99 -14.02
CA MET A 1 5.91 6.83 -13.73
C MET A 1 4.79 6.51 -14.71
N PRO A 2 3.51 6.54 -14.30
CA PRO A 2 2.40 6.34 -15.22
C PRO A 2 2.38 7.46 -16.27
N SER A 3 1.96 7.16 -17.49
CA SER A 3 1.82 8.19 -18.51
C SER A 3 0.67 9.15 -18.20
N ASP A 4 0.77 10.40 -18.66
CA ASP A 4 -0.27 11.43 -18.48
C ASP A 4 -1.67 10.98 -18.96
N PRO A 5 -1.84 10.29 -20.12
CA PRO A 5 -3.13 9.74 -20.52
C PRO A 5 -3.72 8.74 -19.52
N ASN A 6 -2.90 7.90 -18.90
CA ASN A 6 -3.34 6.93 -17.90
C ASN A 6 -3.80 7.63 -16.61
N LEU A 7 -3.10 8.69 -16.19
CA LEU A 7 -3.46 9.48 -15.00
C LEU A 7 -4.80 10.21 -15.21
N LYS A 8 -4.99 10.85 -16.37
CA LYS A 8 -6.24 11.53 -16.72
C LYS A 8 -7.43 10.56 -16.77
N ALA A 9 -7.27 9.42 -17.45
CA ALA A 9 -8.30 8.39 -17.53
C ALA A 9 -8.67 7.83 -16.14
N ALA A 10 -7.68 7.55 -15.29
CA ALA A 10 -7.92 7.04 -13.94
C ALA A 10 -8.66 8.05 -13.06
N ARG A 11 -8.25 9.33 -13.07
CA ARG A 11 -8.93 10.41 -12.33
C ARG A 11 -10.40 10.53 -12.74
N ALA A 12 -10.70 10.44 -14.05
CA ALA A 12 -12.07 10.49 -14.55
C ALA A 12 -12.94 9.33 -14.03
N VAL A 13 -12.37 8.12 -13.94
CA VAL A 13 -13.06 6.95 -13.37
C VAL A 13 -13.36 7.17 -11.88
N VAL A 14 -12.39 7.61 -11.09
CA VAL A 14 -12.57 7.87 -9.65
C VAL A 14 -13.62 8.95 -9.41
N LEU A 15 -13.56 10.06 -10.14
CA LEU A 15 -14.55 11.14 -10.07
C LEU A 15 -15.96 10.66 -10.43
N SER A 16 -16.09 9.84 -11.47
CA SER A 16 -17.39 9.28 -11.88
C SER A 16 -17.98 8.38 -10.78
N ARG A 17 -17.16 7.54 -10.15
CA ARG A 17 -17.59 6.69 -9.02
C ARG A 17 -18.00 7.53 -7.81
N GLN A 18 -17.22 8.55 -7.46
CA GLN A 18 -17.55 9.46 -6.35
C GLN A 18 -18.86 10.22 -6.59
N ARG A 19 -19.11 10.69 -7.82
CA ARG A 19 -20.37 11.36 -8.18
C ARG A 19 -21.58 10.42 -8.06
N LEU A 20 -21.42 9.17 -8.48
CA LEU A 20 -22.45 8.14 -8.33
C LEU A 20 -22.77 7.88 -6.85
N GLN A 21 -21.74 7.72 -6.00
CA GLN A 21 -21.93 7.52 -4.56
C GLN A 21 -22.64 8.69 -3.89
N LYS A 22 -22.36 9.93 -4.31
CA LYS A 22 -23.01 11.15 -3.77
C LYS A 22 -24.44 11.35 -4.30
N GLY A 23 -24.97 10.45 -5.13
CA GLY A 23 -26.31 10.61 -5.72
C GLY A 23 -26.42 11.75 -6.74
N LEU A 24 -25.29 12.37 -7.12
CA LEU A 24 -25.21 13.50 -8.05
C LEU A 24 -25.26 13.05 -9.53
N SER A 25 -25.56 11.78 -9.77
CA SER A 25 -25.63 11.16 -11.09
C SER A 25 -27.11 10.98 -11.48
N ARG A 26 -27.81 12.09 -11.76
CA ARG A 26 -29.22 12.09 -12.20
C ARG A 26 -29.38 12.98 -13.42
N ASP A 27 -29.87 12.41 -14.52
CA ASP A 27 -30.47 13.15 -15.62
C ASP A 27 -31.98 13.07 -15.52
N ALA A 28 -32.67 14.09 -16.02
CA ALA A 28 -34.13 14.18 -16.04
C ALA A 28 -34.80 13.13 -16.95
N SER A 29 -34.06 12.40 -17.79
CA SER A 29 -34.60 11.54 -18.86
C SER A 29 -34.12 10.09 -18.87
N ASN A 30 -33.14 9.70 -18.03
CA ASN A 30 -32.67 8.32 -17.96
C ASN A 30 -32.21 7.99 -16.53
N GLY A 31 -32.67 6.85 -16.01
CA GLY A 31 -32.36 6.38 -14.66
C GLY A 31 -30.85 6.31 -14.36
N LEU A 32 -30.52 6.28 -13.07
CA LEU A 32 -29.17 6.25 -12.46
C LEU A 32 -28.03 5.95 -13.47
N ARG A 33 -27.28 6.99 -13.90
CA ARG A 33 -26.14 6.77 -14.80
C ARG A 33 -25.09 5.93 -14.08
N LYS A 34 -24.70 4.80 -14.70
CA LYS A 34 -23.61 3.93 -14.23
C LYS A 34 -22.29 4.70 -14.20
N ALA A 35 -21.40 4.35 -13.27
CA ALA A 35 -20.06 4.94 -13.23
C ALA A 35 -19.26 4.59 -14.49
N LEU A 36 -18.35 5.49 -14.89
CA LEU A 36 -17.47 5.33 -16.03
C LEU A 36 -16.68 4.03 -15.90
N THR A 37 -16.82 3.13 -16.88
CA THR A 37 -16.11 1.86 -16.86
C THR A 37 -14.66 2.04 -17.30
N LEU A 38 -13.78 1.10 -16.91
CA LEU A 38 -12.38 1.12 -17.33
C LEU A 38 -12.21 1.00 -18.85
N ARG A 39 -13.15 0.30 -19.52
CA ARG A 39 -13.15 0.14 -20.98
C ARG A 39 -13.51 1.46 -21.66
N ASP A 40 -14.54 2.13 -21.16
CA ASP A 40 -14.95 3.43 -21.70
C ASP A 40 -13.88 4.49 -21.46
N ALA A 41 -13.21 4.44 -20.29
CA ALA A 41 -12.06 5.29 -20.00
C ALA A 41 -10.88 5.01 -20.96
N GLU A 42 -10.58 3.76 -21.29
CA GLU A 42 -9.54 3.48 -22.29
C GLU A 42 -9.90 4.04 -23.68
N CYS A 43 -11.17 3.93 -24.09
CA CYS A 43 -11.65 4.50 -25.35
C CYS A 43 -11.64 6.03 -25.38
N GLN A 44 -11.97 6.69 -24.26
CA GLN A 44 -12.04 8.16 -24.17
C GLN A 44 -10.66 8.84 -24.12
N TYR A 45 -9.62 8.11 -23.70
CA TYR A 45 -8.29 8.68 -23.49
C TYR A 45 -7.25 7.94 -24.34
N PRO A 46 -6.98 8.42 -25.58
CA PRO A 46 -5.99 7.81 -26.47
C PRO A 46 -4.61 7.69 -25.83
N GLY A 47 -3.95 6.54 -26.02
CA GLY A 47 -2.64 6.25 -25.43
C GLY A 47 -2.69 5.74 -23.98
N SER A 48 -3.88 5.66 -23.38
CA SER A 48 -4.07 4.96 -22.11
C SER A 48 -4.19 3.44 -22.31
N LYS A 49 -4.01 2.68 -21.22
CA LYS A 49 -4.14 1.22 -21.19
C LYS A 49 -5.01 0.80 -20.02
N LYS A 50 -6.05 0.01 -20.26
CA LYS A 50 -7.02 -0.45 -19.24
C LYS A 50 -6.36 -1.01 -17.98
N SER A 51 -5.32 -1.83 -18.13
CA SER A 51 -4.59 -2.42 -17.00
C SER A 51 -3.84 -1.38 -16.15
N SER A 52 -3.31 -0.33 -16.79
CA SER A 52 -2.64 0.78 -16.10
C SER A 52 -3.67 1.67 -15.40
N ILE A 53 -4.78 2.00 -16.07
CA ILE A 53 -5.91 2.73 -15.48
C ILE A 53 -6.40 1.99 -14.24
N ALA A 54 -6.65 0.68 -14.31
CA ALA A 54 -7.14 -0.12 -13.19
C ALA A 54 -6.23 -0.04 -11.95
N ARG A 55 -4.90 -0.14 -12.15
CA ARG A 55 -3.93 -0.03 -11.05
C ARG A 55 -3.92 1.36 -10.43
N ILE A 56 -3.96 2.41 -11.26
CA ILE A 56 -3.94 3.80 -10.78
C ILE A 56 -5.24 4.13 -10.03
N VAL A 57 -6.40 3.71 -10.56
CA VAL A 57 -7.70 3.88 -9.89
C VAL A 57 -7.68 3.24 -8.51
N LYS A 58 -7.21 2.00 -8.39
CA LYS A 58 -7.09 1.31 -7.10
C LYS A 58 -6.27 2.13 -6.10
N ARG A 59 -5.11 2.63 -6.53
CA ARG A 59 -4.22 3.44 -5.70
C ARG A 59 -4.84 4.78 -5.26
N LEU A 60 -5.54 5.46 -6.17
CA LEU A 60 -6.23 6.72 -5.87
C LEU A 60 -7.38 6.52 -4.87
N GLU A 61 -8.13 5.42 -5.01
CA GLU A 61 -9.21 5.08 -4.09
C GLU A 61 -8.69 4.71 -2.69
N GLU A 62 -7.61 3.91 -2.61
CA GLU A 62 -6.95 3.55 -1.36
C GLU A 62 -6.41 4.79 -0.61
N ALA A 63 -5.75 5.68 -1.34
CA ALA A 63 -5.20 6.92 -0.78
C ALA A 63 -6.26 8.03 -0.58
N LYS A 64 -7.52 7.80 -0.99
CA LYS A 64 -8.62 8.77 -0.94
C LYS A 64 -8.27 10.15 -1.54
N THR A 65 -7.43 10.16 -2.57
CA THR A 65 -6.96 11.38 -3.25
C THR A 65 -7.13 11.25 -4.76
N LEU A 66 -7.23 12.39 -5.44
CA LEU A 66 -7.19 12.47 -6.91
C LEU A 66 -5.80 12.86 -7.41
N ASP A 67 -4.95 13.37 -6.52
CA ASP A 67 -3.59 13.72 -6.85
C ASP A 67 -2.69 12.48 -6.73
N PHE A 68 -2.09 12.08 -7.85
CA PHE A 68 -1.28 10.88 -7.88
C PHE A 68 0.06 11.08 -7.17
N GLU A 69 0.55 12.31 -7.10
CA GLU A 69 1.79 12.65 -6.38
C GLU A 69 1.63 12.51 -4.86
N GLN A 70 0.40 12.64 -4.36
CA GLN A 70 0.06 12.41 -2.95
C GLN A 70 -0.18 10.94 -2.62
N VAL A 71 -0.24 10.06 -3.63
CA VAL A 71 -0.44 8.63 -3.41
C VAL A 71 0.88 8.04 -2.92
N PRO A 72 0.93 7.43 -1.72
CA PRO A 72 2.12 6.76 -1.24
C PRO A 72 2.65 5.77 -2.29
N GLU A 73 3.96 5.75 -2.52
CA GLU A 73 4.55 4.72 -3.37
C GLU A 73 4.21 3.34 -2.79
N PRO A 74 3.75 2.38 -3.60
CA PRO A 74 3.55 1.04 -3.11
C PRO A 74 4.90 0.52 -2.63
N ASN A 75 4.92 -0.16 -1.47
CA ASN A 75 6.10 -0.90 -1.03
C ASN A 75 6.54 -1.83 -2.17
N LYS A 76 7.60 -1.45 -2.89
CA LYS A 76 8.12 -2.19 -4.03
C LYS A 76 8.83 -3.43 -3.49
N GLY A 77 8.15 -4.57 -3.49
CA GLY A 77 8.77 -5.84 -3.08
C GLY A 77 7.78 -6.85 -2.50
N ARG A 78 8.34 -7.93 -1.93
CA ARG A 78 7.59 -8.90 -1.14
C ARG A 78 6.94 -8.17 0.05
N PRO A 79 5.68 -8.46 0.39
CA PRO A 79 5.06 -7.92 1.61
C PRO A 79 6.00 -8.07 2.80
N ARG A 80 6.23 -6.97 3.54
CA ARG A 80 7.05 -6.99 4.75
C ARG A 80 6.40 -7.94 5.76
N LEU A 81 7.24 -8.64 6.51
CA LEU A 81 6.76 -9.63 7.47
C LEU A 81 6.13 -8.96 8.70
N LEU A 82 6.61 -7.77 8.99
CA LEU A 82 6.20 -6.89 10.07
C LEU A 82 5.66 -5.57 9.47
N SER A 83 4.79 -4.87 10.20
CA SER A 83 4.43 -3.48 9.86
C SER A 83 5.56 -2.52 10.22
N ASP A 84 5.51 -1.30 9.71
CA ASP A 84 6.53 -0.29 10.03
C ASP A 84 6.63 -0.03 11.55
N ASP A 85 5.49 0.04 12.24
CA ASP A 85 5.45 0.19 13.71
C ASP A 85 6.07 -1.01 14.45
N GLU A 86 5.87 -2.22 13.93
CA GLU A 86 6.43 -3.45 14.51
C GLU A 86 7.95 -3.53 14.27
N GLU A 87 8.42 -3.11 13.09
CA GLU A 87 9.86 -2.99 12.80
C GLU A 87 10.51 -1.94 13.72
N GLU A 88 9.87 -0.78 13.89
CA GLU A 88 10.35 0.29 14.77
C GLU A 88 10.43 -0.12 16.24
N ALA A 89 9.47 -0.93 16.72
CA ALA A 89 9.51 -1.49 18.07
C ALA A 89 10.74 -2.40 18.29
N ILE A 90 11.12 -3.20 17.28
CA ILE A 90 12.32 -4.04 17.33
C ILE A 90 13.58 -3.19 17.27
N VAL A 91 13.63 -2.17 16.40
CA VAL A 91 14.76 -1.24 16.33
C VAL A 91 14.95 -0.51 17.66
N SER A 92 13.87 -0.02 18.26
CA SER A 92 13.88 0.62 19.58
C SER A 92 14.41 -0.30 20.66
N PHE A 93 13.99 -1.58 20.65
CA PHE A 93 14.51 -2.60 21.56
C PHE A 93 16.02 -2.81 21.38
N ILE A 94 16.51 -2.90 20.14
CA ILE A 94 17.95 -3.05 19.83
C ILE A 94 18.74 -1.84 20.33
N ILE A 95 18.28 -0.62 20.05
CA ILE A 95 18.92 0.63 20.49
C ILE A 95 18.98 0.69 22.02
N TRP A 96 17.89 0.32 22.69
CA TRP A 96 17.84 0.29 24.16
C TRP A 96 18.84 -0.72 24.75
N MET A 97 18.89 -1.93 24.21
CA MET A 97 19.85 -2.97 24.58
C MET A 97 21.30 -2.51 24.37
N GLN A 98 21.59 -1.86 23.25
CA GLN A 98 22.92 -1.32 22.99
C GLN A 98 23.30 -0.20 23.99
N LYS A 99 22.36 0.69 24.32
CA LYS A 99 22.59 1.77 25.29
C LYS A 99 22.78 1.26 26.73
N SER A 100 22.19 0.13 27.08
CA SER A 100 22.39 -0.51 28.39
C SER A 100 23.70 -1.31 28.48
N GLY A 101 24.49 -1.38 27.41
CA GLY A 101 25.76 -2.10 27.35
C GLY A 101 25.60 -3.60 27.08
N LEU A 102 24.39 -4.07 26.77
CA LEU A 102 24.08 -5.47 26.49
C LEU A 102 23.47 -5.57 25.09
N PRO A 103 24.26 -5.51 24.00
CA PRO A 103 23.73 -5.54 22.65
C PRO A 103 22.92 -6.81 22.40
N ALA A 104 21.71 -6.65 21.85
CA ALA A 104 20.81 -7.77 21.57
C ALA A 104 21.45 -8.74 20.56
N SER A 105 21.44 -10.02 20.91
CA SER A 105 21.86 -11.09 20.02
C SER A 105 20.84 -11.31 18.89
N LYS A 106 21.29 -11.93 17.81
CA LYS A 106 20.41 -12.35 16.70
C LYS A 106 19.18 -13.13 17.19
N HIS A 107 19.37 -14.06 18.12
CA HIS A 107 18.28 -14.92 18.60
C HIS A 107 17.24 -14.12 19.39
N GLU A 108 17.68 -13.17 20.23
CA GLU A 108 16.78 -12.27 20.96
C GLU A 108 15.98 -11.37 19.99
N ILE A 109 16.59 -10.92 18.90
CA ILE A 109 15.92 -10.12 17.87
C ILE A 109 14.89 -10.96 17.11
N GLU A 110 15.24 -12.19 16.72
CA GLU A 110 14.29 -13.13 16.08
C GLU A 110 13.13 -13.49 17.03
N ASP A 111 13.40 -13.65 18.33
CA ASP A 111 12.39 -13.98 19.34
C ASP A 111 11.44 -12.79 19.62
N ALA A 112 11.98 -11.57 19.71
CA ALA A 112 11.19 -10.35 19.79
C ALA A 112 10.24 -10.23 18.58
N ALA A 113 10.74 -10.49 17.38
CA ALA A 113 9.93 -10.48 16.16
C ALA A 113 8.84 -11.55 16.18
N ASN A 114 9.16 -12.77 16.62
CA ASN A 114 8.17 -13.85 16.75
C ASN A 114 7.12 -13.52 17.80
N THR A 115 7.50 -12.87 18.89
CA THR A 115 6.60 -12.45 19.98
C THR A 115 5.60 -11.41 19.49
N ILE A 116 6.03 -10.43 18.71
CA ILE A 116 5.12 -9.45 18.10
C ILE A 116 4.16 -10.15 17.15
N ARG A 117 4.67 -11.07 16.31
CA ARG A 117 3.85 -11.79 15.32
C ARG A 117 2.83 -12.72 15.97
N SER A 118 3.20 -13.44 17.02
CA SER A 118 2.28 -14.34 17.74
C SER A 118 1.17 -13.59 18.47
N ARG A 119 1.45 -12.36 18.95
CA ARG A 119 0.43 -11.47 19.52
C ARG A 119 -0.58 -10.99 18.48
N ARG A 120 -0.13 -10.73 17.24
CA ARG A 120 -1.01 -10.34 16.12
C ARG A 120 -1.80 -11.53 15.58
N ASP A 121 -1.15 -12.67 15.42
CA ASP A 121 -1.72 -13.91 14.91
C ASP A 121 -1.10 -15.11 15.65
N PRO A 122 -1.85 -15.77 16.54
CA PRO A 122 -1.36 -16.91 17.31
C PRO A 122 -0.87 -18.08 16.45
N ASN A 123 -1.31 -18.18 15.19
CA ASN A 123 -0.90 -19.23 14.26
C ASN A 123 0.27 -18.79 13.34
N ALA A 124 0.88 -17.63 13.60
CA ALA A 124 1.97 -17.12 12.81
C ALA A 124 3.20 -18.06 12.88
N VAL A 125 3.62 -18.56 11.72
CA VAL A 125 4.86 -19.34 11.61
C VAL A 125 6.06 -18.46 11.98
N PRO A 126 7.07 -18.95 12.72
CA PRO A 126 8.26 -18.19 13.09
C PRO A 126 8.98 -17.52 11.91
N VAL A 127 9.77 -16.49 12.20
CA VAL A 127 10.61 -15.80 11.21
C VAL A 127 11.53 -16.80 10.52
N ARG A 128 11.69 -16.66 9.19
CA ARG A 128 12.56 -17.55 8.42
C ARG A 128 14.03 -17.16 8.62
N ARG A 129 14.95 -18.12 8.46
CA ARG A 129 16.42 -17.94 8.60
C ARG A 129 17.02 -16.70 7.91
N MET A 130 16.46 -16.27 6.77
CA MET A 130 16.94 -15.12 5.99
C MET A 130 16.34 -13.78 6.42
N TRP A 131 15.35 -13.79 7.32
CA TRP A 131 14.65 -12.58 7.76
C TRP A 131 15.61 -11.64 8.48
N TYR A 132 16.37 -12.13 9.47
CA TYR A 132 17.29 -11.30 10.26
C TYR A 132 18.27 -10.51 9.38
N ARG A 133 18.89 -11.18 8.39
CA ARG A 133 19.83 -10.52 7.47
C ARG A 133 19.16 -9.39 6.70
N ARG A 134 17.96 -9.63 6.16
CA ARG A 134 17.19 -8.62 5.42
C ARG A 134 16.76 -7.46 6.31
N PHE A 135 16.35 -7.76 7.54
CA PHE A 135 15.99 -6.76 8.53
C PHE A 135 17.16 -5.82 8.81
N CYS A 136 18.38 -6.36 9.03
CA CYS A 136 19.57 -5.52 9.17
C CYS A 136 19.88 -4.71 7.91
N ASP A 137 19.83 -5.32 6.71
CA ASP A 137 20.08 -4.63 5.44
C ASP A 137 19.10 -3.46 5.17
N GLN A 138 17.91 -3.49 5.79
CA GLN A 138 16.84 -2.50 5.60
C GLN A 138 16.76 -1.45 6.71
N CYS A 139 17.07 -1.80 7.95
CA CYS A 139 16.77 -0.99 9.14
C CYS A 139 18.01 -0.55 9.92
N VAL A 140 19.17 -1.18 9.72
CA VAL A 140 20.40 -0.88 10.47
C VAL A 140 21.48 -0.45 9.47
N GLN A 141 21.44 0.83 9.08
CA GLN A 141 22.56 1.51 8.41
C GLN A 141 23.27 2.45 9.37
#